data_AF-A0A0Y0MU77-F1
#
_entry.id   AF-A0A0Y0MU77-F1
#
_cell.length_a   1.000
_cell.length_b   1.000
_cell.length_c   1.000
_cell.angle_alpha   90.00
_cell.angle_beta   90.00
_cell.angle_gamma   90.00
#
_symmetry.space_group_name_H-M   'P 1'
#
loop_
_entity.id
_entity.type
_entity.pdbx_description
1 polymer ?
#
loop_
_entity_poly.entity_id
_entity_poly.type
_entity_poly.pdbx_seq_one_letter_code
_entity_poly.pdbx_strand_id
1 'polypeptide(L)'
;MAHHYTRYLGDLSGGQAISRLVARHYAATDEQLAFYRFDGIENHVHFKREYREQLDALPLSDEESAAVVDEALAAFEFNGALFDELHTPAVAA
;
A
#
# COMPACT_ATOMS: atom_id res chain seq x y z
N MET A 1 10.45 5.10 -5.59
CA MET A 1 10.17 5.51 -4.19
C MET A 1 8.70 5.83 -3.97
N ALA A 2 8.11 6.72 -4.77
CA ALA A 2 6.68 7.05 -4.73
C ALA A 2 5.75 5.81 -4.69
N HIS A 3 5.89 4.89 -5.64
CA HIS A 3 5.12 3.63 -5.67
C HIS A 3 5.27 2.77 -4.41
N HIS A 4 6.48 2.72 -3.87
CA HIS A 4 6.80 2.00 -2.64
C HIS A 4 6.09 2.63 -1.44
N TYR A 5 6.12 3.97 -1.33
CA TYR A 5 5.37 4.72 -0.32
C TYR A 5 3.87 4.42 -0.43
N THR A 6 3.30 4.52 -1.63
CA THR A 6 1.87 4.30 -1.88
C THR A 6 1.44 2.88 -1.50
N ARG A 7 2.19 1.85 -1.89
CA ARG A 7 1.82 0.46 -1.60
C ARG A 7 2.16 0.06 -0.16
N TYR A 8 3.42 0.12 0.25
CA TYR A 8 3.87 -0.54 1.48
C TYR A 8 3.40 0.16 2.76
N LEU A 9 3.38 1.50 2.81
CA LEU A 9 2.77 2.17 3.96
C LEU A 9 1.25 1.96 3.99
N GLY A 10 0.62 1.81 2.82
CA GLY A 10 -0.78 1.41 2.69
C GLY A 10 -1.04 0.03 3.27
N ASP A 11 -0.23 -0.96 2.92
CA ASP A 11 -0.36 -2.35 3.36
C ASP A 11 -0.14 -2.50 4.88
N LEU A 12 0.82 -1.75 5.43
CA LEU A 12 1.10 -1.64 6.87
C LEU A 12 0.08 -0.75 7.63
N SER A 13 -0.87 -0.14 6.92
CA SER A 13 -1.92 0.71 7.49
C SER A 13 -3.31 0.17 7.18
N GLY A 14 -3.90 0.58 6.05
CA GLY A 14 -5.23 0.15 5.62
C GLY A 14 -5.29 -1.34 5.29
N GLY A 15 -4.20 -1.91 4.74
CA GLY A 15 -4.11 -3.34 4.44
C GLY A 15 -4.37 -4.23 5.66
N GLN A 16 -3.95 -3.81 6.85
CA GLN A 16 -4.22 -4.54 8.10
C GLN A 16 -5.71 -4.56 8.46
N ALA A 17 -6.45 -3.49 8.15
CA ALA A 17 -7.91 -3.46 8.31
C ALA A 17 -8.59 -4.35 7.26
N ILE A 18 -8.13 -4.30 6.01
CA ILE A 18 -8.63 -5.14 4.92
C ILE A 18 -8.42 -6.63 5.25
N SER A 19 -7.24 -7.03 5.73
CA SER A 19 -6.95 -8.41 6.15
C SER A 19 -7.98 -8.91 7.17
N ARG A 20 -8.32 -8.09 8.17
CA ARG A 20 -9.33 -8.45 9.20
C ARG A 20 -10.73 -8.58 8.61
N LEU A 21 -11.09 -7.71 7.67
CA LEU A 21 -12.36 -7.80 6.96
C LEU A 21 -12.44 -9.06 6.11
N VAL A 22 -11.39 -9.40 5.37
CA VAL A 22 -11.36 -10.60 4.54
C VAL A 22 -11.46 -11.86 5.40
N ALA A 23 -10.69 -11.94 6.49
CA ALA A 23 -10.78 -13.03 7.46
C ALA A 23 -12.23 -13.21 7.97
N ARG A 24 -12.87 -12.12 8.38
CA ARG A 24 -14.23 -12.13 8.94
C ARG A 24 -15.31 -12.50 7.92
N HIS A 25 -15.25 -11.94 6.71
CA HIS A 25 -16.34 -12.05 5.73
C HIS A 25 -16.24 -13.31 4.87
N TYR A 26 -15.04 -13.86 4.69
CA TYR A 26 -14.81 -15.01 3.82
C TYR A 26 -14.26 -16.23 4.55
N ALA A 27 -14.12 -16.17 5.88
CA ALA A 27 -13.47 -17.23 6.68
C ALA A 27 -12.08 -17.61 6.12
N ALA A 28 -11.36 -16.62 5.59
CA ALA A 28 -10.07 -16.84 4.96
C ALA A 28 -9.04 -17.37 5.97
N THR A 29 -8.22 -18.31 5.55
CA THR A 29 -7.15 -18.89 6.37
C THR A 29 -5.94 -17.95 6.44
N ASP A 30 -5.07 -18.17 7.43
CA ASP A 30 -3.81 -17.41 7.56
C ASP A 30 -2.91 -17.53 6.32
N GLU A 31 -2.98 -18.66 5.61
CA GLU A 31 -2.25 -18.88 4.35
C GLU A 31 -2.84 -18.03 3.21
N GLN A 32 -4.17 -17.94 3.11
CA GLN A 32 -4.85 -17.06 2.13
C GLN A 32 -4.63 -15.57 2.41
N LEU A 33 -4.27 -15.22 3.65
CA LEU A 33 -3.97 -13.86 4.09
C LEU A 33 -2.46 -13.56 4.14
N ALA A 34 -1.60 -14.44 3.61
CA ALA A 34 -0.15 -14.30 3.68
C ALA A 34 0.38 -12.97 3.13
N PHE A 35 -0.32 -12.36 2.16
CA PHE A 35 0.03 -11.04 1.64
C PHE A 35 0.06 -9.94 2.72
N TYR A 36 -0.81 -10.04 3.74
CA TYR A 36 -0.91 -9.05 4.81
C TYR A 36 0.01 -9.35 6.01
N ARG A 37 0.81 -10.42 5.94
CA ARG A 37 1.73 -10.83 7.00
C ARG A 37 3.13 -10.27 6.77
N PHE A 38 3.65 -9.59 7.78
CA PHE A 38 4.96 -8.94 7.76
C PHE A 38 5.83 -9.44 8.91
N ASP A 39 6.14 -10.73 8.93
CA ASP A 39 6.82 -11.38 10.06
C ASP A 39 8.22 -10.80 10.35
N GLY A 40 8.84 -10.11 9.38
CA GLY A 40 10.10 -9.38 9.56
C GLY A 40 9.96 -7.96 10.16
N ILE A 41 8.73 -7.51 10.47
CA ILE A 41 8.46 -6.17 11.01
C ILE A 41 7.76 -6.32 12.36
N GLU A 42 8.53 -6.22 13.44
CA GLU A 42 8.01 -6.40 14.81
C GLU A 42 6.98 -5.33 15.21
N ASN A 43 7.19 -4.08 14.78
CA ASN A 43 6.32 -2.97 15.13
C ASN A 43 6.02 -2.10 13.90
N HIS A 44 4.81 -2.27 13.35
CA HIS A 44 4.38 -1.53 12.16
C HIS A 44 4.35 -0.01 12.39
N VAL A 45 4.01 0.47 13.60
CA VAL A 45 3.98 1.92 13.88
C VAL A 45 5.39 2.48 13.85
N HIS A 46 6.34 1.82 14.51
CA HIS A 46 7.74 2.20 14.50
C HIS A 46 8.31 2.18 13.09
N PHE A 47 8.15 1.08 12.37
CA PHE A 47 8.67 0.91 11.02
C PHE A 47 8.14 1.98 10.06
N LYS A 48 6.84 2.27 10.09
CA LYS A 48 6.26 3.31 9.25
C LYS A 48 6.75 4.72 9.60
N ARG A 49 7.12 4.98 10.85
CA ARG A 49 7.70 6.27 11.26
C ARG A 49 9.12 6.39 10.71
N GLU A 50 9.95 5.38 10.96
CA GLU A 50 11.34 5.34 10.49
C GLU A 50 11.41 5.40 8.96
N TYR A 51 10.51 4.71 8.26
CA TYR A 51 10.40 4.79 6.80
C TYR A 51 10.14 6.23 6.32
N ARG A 52 9.27 7.01 7.00
CA ARG A 52 9.03 8.42 6.66
C ARG A 52 10.24 9.29 6.97
N GLU A 53 10.88 9.08 8.12
CA GLU A 53 12.11 9.80 8.48
C GLU A 53 13.23 9.57 7.45
N GLN A 54 13.33 8.35 6.89
CA GLN A 54 14.28 8.06 5.81
C GLN A 54 13.93 8.76 4.49
N LEU A 55 12.63 8.89 4.16
CA LEU A 55 12.20 9.66 2.99
C LEU A 55 12.50 11.15 3.16
N ASP A 56 12.20 11.70 4.33
CA ASP A 56 12.42 13.12 4.65
C ASP A 56 13.92 13.49 4.65
N ALA A 57 14.80 12.52 4.90
CA ALA A 57 16.25 12.71 4.91
C ALA A 57 16.91 12.66 3.52
N LEU A 58 16.15 12.38 2.46
CA LEU A 58 16.73 12.28 1.12
C LEU A 58 17.16 13.67 0.61
N PRO A 59 18.33 13.78 -0.03
CA PRO A 59 18.84 15.04 -0.54
C PRO A 59 18.23 15.37 -1.91
N LEU A 60 16.90 15.47 -1.96
CA LEU A 60 16.16 15.83 -3.18
C LEU A 60 16.07 17.35 -3.32
N SER A 61 16.11 17.84 -4.55
CA SER A 61 15.72 19.23 -4.84
C SER A 61 14.21 19.42 -4.64
N ASP A 62 13.75 20.67 -4.66
CA ASP A 62 12.31 20.98 -4.61
C ASP A 62 11.59 20.40 -5.84
N GLU A 63 12.21 20.46 -7.02
CA GLU A 63 11.67 19.87 -8.25
C GLU A 63 11.59 18.34 -8.18
N GLU A 64 12.63 17.68 -7.65
CA GLU A 64 12.62 16.23 -7.46
C GLU A 64 11.58 15.80 -6.43
N SER A 65 11.43 16.57 -5.34
CA SER A 65 10.41 16.34 -4.32
C SER A 65 8.99 16.47 -4.91
N ALA A 66 8.75 17.50 -5.73
CA ALA A 66 7.50 17.66 -6.45
C ALA A 66 7.23 16.47 -7.40
N ALA A 67 8.24 16.05 -8.17
CA ALA A 67 8.11 14.89 -9.06
C ALA A 67 7.78 13.59 -8.31
N VAL A 68 8.34 13.38 -7.11
CA VAL A 68 8.00 12.23 -6.26
C VAL A 68 6.55 12.30 -5.78
N VAL A 69 6.05 13.48 -5.43
CA VAL A 69 4.65 13.68 -5.03
C VAL A 69 3.70 13.41 -6.20
N ASP A 70 3.98 13.94 -7.38
CA ASP A 70 3.19 13.73 -8.59
C ASP A 70 3.13 12.23 -8.94
N GLU A 71 4.26 11.53 -8.87
CA GLU A 71 4.31 10.09 -9.11
C GLU A 71 3.53 9.29 -8.04
N ALA A 72 3.50 9.77 -6.79
CA ALA A 72 2.72 9.12 -5.73
C ALA A 72 1.22 9.28 -5.98
N LEU A 73 0.78 10.45 -6.46
CA LEU A 73 -0.60 10.71 -6.89
C LEU A 73 -0.98 9.81 -8.07
N ALA A 74 -0.14 9.72 -9.10
CA ALA A 74 -0.35 8.80 -10.22
C ALA A 74 -0.45 7.33 -9.75
N ALA A 75 0.40 6.92 -8.80
CA ALA A 75 0.30 5.59 -8.21
C ALA A 75 -1.06 5.36 -7.50
N PHE A 76 -1.60 6.37 -6.80
CA PHE A 76 -2.95 6.28 -6.23
C PHE A 76 -4.03 6.17 -7.31
N GLU A 77 -3.92 6.93 -8.40
CA GLU A 77 -4.84 6.86 -9.54
C GLU A 77 -4.83 5.48 -10.19
N PHE A 78 -3.66 4.87 -10.39
CA PHE A 78 -3.56 3.51 -10.93
C PHE A 78 -4.23 2.47 -10.02
N ASN A 79 -4.10 2.60 -8.70
CA ASN A 79 -4.81 1.72 -7.78
C ASN A 79 -6.33 1.92 -7.88
N GLY A 80 -6.79 3.18 -7.98
CA GLY A 80 -8.20 3.49 -8.20
C GLY A 80 -8.75 2.88 -9.49
N ALA A 81 -8.05 3.10 -10.61
CA ALA A 81 -8.41 2.55 -11.92
C ALA A 81 -8.48 1.01 -11.90
N LEU A 82 -7.55 0.34 -11.20
CA LEU A 82 -7.60 -1.11 -11.02
C LEU A 82 -8.86 -1.54 -10.26
N PHE A 83 -9.25 -0.84 -9.19
CA PHE A 83 -10.48 -1.16 -8.46
C PHE A 83 -11.74 -0.91 -9.29
N ASP A 84 -11.76 0.15 -10.10
CA ASP A 84 -12.85 0.44 -11.03
C ASP A 84 -12.98 -0.67 -12.10
N GLU A 85 -11.85 -1.14 -12.64
CA GLU A 85 -11.81 -2.26 -13.58
C GLU A 85 -12.34 -3.55 -12.93
N LEU A 86 -11.90 -3.87 -11.72
CA LEU A 86 -12.36 -5.05 -10.98
C LEU A 86 -13.84 -4.99 -10.58
N HIS A 87 -14.42 -3.79 -10.51
CA HIS A 87 -15.86 -3.62 -10.27
C HIS A 87 -16.71 -3.89 -11.52
N THR A 88 -16.10 -3.82 -12.71
CA THR A 88 -16.77 -4.17 -13.96
C THR A 88 -16.88 -5.70 -14.03
N PRO A 89 -18.10 -6.27 -14.11
CA PRO A 89 -18.25 -7.72 -14.20
C PRO A 89 -17.50 -8.21 -15.44
N ALA A 90 -16.61 -9.20 -15.24
CA ALA A 90 -15.92 -9.85 -16.32
C ALA A 90 -16.95 -10.33 -17.35
N VAL A 91 -16.85 -9.85 -18.59
CA VAL A 91 -17.60 -10.45 -19.69
C VAL A 91 -17.09 -11.88 -19.78
N ALA A 92 -17.93 -12.85 -19.43
CA ALA A 92 -17.58 -14.26 -19.49
C ALA A 92 -17.10 -14.57 -20.92
N ALA A 93 -15.83 -14.95 -21.05
CA ALA A 93 -15.22 -15.47 -22.28
C ALA A 93 -15.52 -16.97 -22.43
#